data_AF-A0A348WIQ7-F1
#
_entry.id   AF-A0A348WIQ7-F1
#
_cell.length_a   1.000
_cell.length_b   1.000
_cell.length_c   1.000
_cell.angle_alpha   90.00
_cell.angle_beta   90.00
_cell.angle_gamma   90.00
#
_symmetry.space_group_name_H-M   'P 1'
#
loop_
_entity.id
_entity.type
_entity.pdbx_description
1 polymer ?
#
loop_
_entity_poly.entity_id
_entity_poly.type
_entity_poly.pdbx_seq_one_letter_code
_entity_poly.pdbx_strand_id
1 'polypeptide(L)'
;GTYASDGYEILTYAKGNRGVRYIFAKTDGDADAPAYIQFSDHRIAPEPADHYHLYWGNDRAALLDEVTNWPTYYPAALSGAAIVAEMLAH
;
A
#
# COMPACT_ATOMS: atom_id res chain seq x y z
N GLY A 1 -1.57 -12.27 -9.80
CA GLY A 1 -0.99 -13.38 -9.02
C GLY A 1 -1.88 -13.70 -7.84
N THR A 2 -1.73 -14.88 -7.27
CA THR A 2 -2.20 -15.20 -5.91
C THR A 2 -1.12 -14.75 -4.92
N TYR A 3 -1.53 -14.09 -3.84
CA TYR A 3 -0.62 -13.55 -2.84
C TYR A 3 -0.97 -14.08 -1.46
N ALA A 4 0.04 -14.42 -0.67
CA ALA A 4 -0.10 -14.77 0.74
C ALA A 4 0.44 -13.64 1.62
N SER A 5 -0.16 -13.45 2.80
CA SER A 5 0.35 -12.48 3.76
C SER A 5 1.77 -12.85 4.20
N ASP A 6 2.65 -11.85 4.20
CA ASP A 6 4.04 -11.90 4.69
C ASP A 6 4.21 -10.96 5.90
N GLY A 7 3.13 -10.77 6.66
CA GLY A 7 3.08 -9.93 7.86
C GLY A 7 2.99 -8.43 7.56
N TYR A 8 3.51 -7.63 8.50
CA TYR A 8 3.52 -6.18 8.42
C TYR A 8 4.80 -5.61 9.04
N GLU A 9 5.16 -4.39 8.63
CA GLU A 9 6.30 -3.65 9.18
C GLU A 9 5.84 -2.28 9.67
N ILE A 10 6.41 -1.84 10.80
CA ILE A 10 6.19 -0.49 11.34
C ILE A 10 7.38 0.38 10.95
N LEU A 11 7.11 1.38 10.11
CA LEU A 11 8.11 2.34 9.66
C LEU A 11 8.12 3.56 10.58
N THR A 12 9.31 4.08 10.85
CA THR A 12 9.50 5.39 11.50
C THR A 12 10.16 6.31 10.49
N TYR A 13 9.46 7.36 10.10
CA TYR A 13 9.95 8.31 9.11
C TYR A 13 10.87 9.35 9.74
N ALA A 14 11.68 10.03 8.94
CA ALA A 14 12.62 11.05 9.41
C ALA A 14 11.97 12.20 10.21
N LYS A 15 10.69 12.50 9.93
CA LYS A 15 9.91 13.51 10.67
C LYS A 15 9.35 13.01 12.01
N GLY A 16 9.59 11.75 12.38
CA GLY A 16 9.15 11.13 13.62
C GLY A 16 7.73 10.53 13.58
N ASN A 17 6.95 10.78 12.52
CA ASN A 17 5.70 10.06 12.29
C ASN A 17 5.98 8.60 11.92
N ARG A 18 4.97 7.75 12.08
CA ARG A 18 5.03 6.31 11.81
C ARG A 18 3.99 5.89 10.78
N GLY A 19 4.26 4.80 10.08
CA GLY A 19 3.33 4.17 9.15
C GLY A 19 3.42 2.65 9.25
N VAL A 20 2.38 1.95 8.80
CA VAL A 20 2.38 0.49 8.70
C VAL A 20 2.39 0.11 7.22
N ARG A 21 3.21 -0.88 6.87
CA ARG A 21 3.18 -1.57 5.58
C ARG A 21 2.66 -2.98 5.80
N TYR A 22 1.54 -3.33 5.18
CA TYR A 22 1.03 -4.71 5.13
C TYR A 22 1.58 -5.40 3.89
N ILE A 23 2.30 -6.51 4.06
CA ILE A 23 3.14 -7.11 3.02
C ILE A 23 2.50 -8.41 2.56
N PHE A 24 2.53 -8.63 1.24
CA PHE A 24 2.09 -9.87 0.64
C PHE A 24 3.12 -10.35 -0.39
N ALA A 25 3.43 -11.65 -0.35
CA ALA A 25 4.32 -12.33 -1.29
C ALA A 25 3.52 -13.13 -2.31
N LYS A 26 3.90 -13.05 -3.58
CA LYS A 26 3.29 -13.82 -4.68
C LYS A 26 3.59 -15.30 -4.47
N THR A 27 2.56 -16.12 -4.42
CA THR A 27 2.68 -17.58 -4.28
C THR A 27 2.35 -18.31 -5.57
N ASP A 28 1.58 -17.69 -6.47
CA ASP A 28 1.17 -18.29 -7.74
C ASP A 28 0.70 -17.22 -8.75
N GLY A 29 0.44 -17.64 -9.98
CA GLY A 29 -0.10 -16.85 -11.07
C GLY A 29 0.98 -16.26 -11.98
N ASP A 30 0.62 -15.18 -12.67
CA ASP A 30 1.45 -14.57 -13.72
C ASP A 30 2.92 -14.38 -13.30
N ALA A 31 3.82 -14.86 -14.15
CA ALA A 31 5.27 -14.76 -13.96
C ALA A 31 5.72 -13.30 -13.88
N ASP A 32 5.09 -12.42 -14.66
CA ASP A 32 5.44 -10.99 -14.76
C ASP A 32 4.86 -10.16 -13.59
N ALA A 33 3.96 -10.73 -12.80
CA ALA A 33 3.44 -10.05 -11.61
C ALA A 33 4.54 -9.85 -10.55
N PRO A 34 4.54 -8.75 -9.79
CA PRO A 34 5.56 -8.47 -8.77
C PRO A 34 5.66 -9.59 -7.72
N ALA A 35 6.87 -9.94 -7.29
CA ALA A 35 7.06 -10.94 -6.23
C ALA A 35 6.50 -10.47 -4.88
N TYR A 36 6.51 -9.16 -4.63
CA TYR A 36 5.98 -8.54 -3.43
C TYR A 36 5.08 -7.36 -3.76
N ILE A 37 4.01 -7.22 -2.98
CA ILE A 37 3.19 -6.02 -2.90
C ILE A 37 3.05 -5.58 -1.45
N GLN A 38 3.00 -4.28 -1.21
CA GLN A 38 2.84 -3.71 0.11
C GLN A 38 1.75 -2.63 0.10
N PHE A 39 0.82 -2.72 1.04
CA PHE A 39 -0.25 -1.75 1.23
C PHE A 39 0.08 -0.81 2.37
N SER A 40 -0.31 0.45 2.22
CA SER A 40 -0.35 1.45 3.29
C SER A 40 -1.58 2.33 3.11
N ASP A 41 -2.50 2.31 4.07
CA ASP A 41 -3.82 2.95 4.00
C ASP A 41 -4.14 3.80 5.25
N HIS A 42 -3.11 4.03 6.08
CA HIS A 42 -3.16 4.77 7.35
C HIS A 42 -3.95 4.05 8.46
N ARG A 43 -4.46 2.83 8.20
CA ARG A 43 -5.06 1.97 9.22
C ARG A 43 -3.97 1.11 9.87
N ILE A 44 -4.22 0.70 11.12
CA ILE A 44 -3.30 -0.15 11.91
C ILE A 44 -3.99 -1.36 12.55
N ALA A 45 -5.26 -1.57 12.20
CA ALA A 45 -6.11 -2.65 12.67
C ALA A 45 -7.09 -3.03 11.55
N PRO A 46 -7.70 -4.24 11.58
CA PRO A 46 -8.61 -4.68 10.54
C PRO A 46 -9.79 -3.74 10.34
N GLU A 47 -9.82 -3.06 9.20
CA GLU A 47 -10.89 -2.15 8.77
C GLU A 47 -10.85 -2.03 7.24
N PRO A 48 -11.99 -1.81 6.56
CA PRO A 48 -11.98 -1.48 5.14
C PRO A 48 -11.20 -0.18 4.87
N ALA A 49 -10.37 -0.18 3.82
CA ALA A 49 -9.63 1.00 3.39
C ALA A 49 -10.52 1.96 2.57
N ASP A 50 -10.45 3.25 2.89
CA ASP A 50 -11.09 4.31 2.10
C ASP A 50 -10.28 4.60 0.83
N HIS A 51 -8.96 4.62 0.95
CA HIS A 51 -7.98 4.65 -0.14
C HIS A 51 -6.70 3.92 0.30
N TYR A 52 -5.80 3.61 -0.63
CA TYR A 52 -4.51 3.00 -0.28
C TYR A 52 -3.37 3.43 -1.19
N HIS A 53 -2.15 3.35 -0.65
CA HIS A 53 -0.90 3.40 -1.38
C HIS A 53 -0.41 1.98 -1.62
N LEU A 54 -0.02 1.68 -2.86
CA LEU A 54 0.49 0.37 -3.26
C LEU A 54 1.93 0.49 -3.72
N TYR A 55 2.77 -0.36 -3.14
CA TYR A 55 4.16 -0.53 -3.52
C TYR A 55 4.32 -1.94 -4.08
N TRP A 56 5.10 -2.12 -5.13
CA TRP A 56 5.29 -3.42 -5.74
C TRP A 56 6.67 -3.55 -6.38
N GLY A 57 7.21 -4.77 -6.33
CA GLY A 57 8.51 -5.06 -6.89
C GLY A 57 8.96 -6.47 -6.54
N ASN A 58 10.22 -6.76 -6.85
CA ASN A 58 10.80 -8.08 -6.62
C ASN A 58 11.76 -8.14 -5.42
N ASP A 59 11.97 -7.00 -4.74
CA ASP A 59 12.78 -6.88 -3.53
C ASP A 59 11.92 -6.33 -2.39
N ARG A 60 11.61 -7.18 -1.41
CA ARG A 60 10.79 -6.82 -0.24
C ARG A 60 11.38 -5.66 0.55
N ALA A 61 12.70 -5.67 0.76
CA ALA A 61 13.37 -4.70 1.63
C ALA A 61 13.47 -3.33 0.93
N ALA A 62 13.85 -3.32 -0.35
CA ALA A 62 13.92 -2.08 -1.12
C ALA A 62 12.56 -1.34 -1.18
N LEU A 63 11.45 -2.06 -1.19
CA LEU A 63 10.11 -1.45 -1.14
C LEU A 63 9.82 -0.73 0.18
N LEU A 64 10.43 -1.14 1.30
CA LEU A 64 10.28 -0.46 2.59
C LEU A 64 11.04 0.87 2.63
N ASP A 65 12.13 0.97 1.85
CA ASP A 65 12.94 2.19 1.70
C ASP A 65 12.33 3.18 0.69
N GLU A 66 11.41 2.74 -0.17
CA GLU A 66 10.71 3.60 -1.13
C GLU A 66 9.72 4.53 -0.44
N VAL A 67 9.99 5.84 -0.55
CA VAL A 67 9.22 6.93 0.08
C VAL A 67 8.89 8.07 -0.88
N THR A 68 9.28 7.95 -2.15
CA THR A 68 9.17 9.00 -3.17
C THR A 68 8.08 8.73 -4.19
N ASN A 69 7.82 7.46 -4.51
CA ASN A 69 6.75 7.03 -5.40
C ASN A 69 5.78 6.08 -4.69
N TRP A 70 4.55 6.54 -4.50
CA TRP A 70 3.50 5.81 -3.79
C TRP A 70 2.17 5.91 -4.55
N PRO A 71 2.02 5.13 -5.65
CA PRO A 71 0.79 5.08 -6.42
C PRO A 71 -0.43 4.88 -5.52
N THR A 72 -1.40 5.79 -5.66
CA THR A 72 -2.56 5.90 -4.76
C THR A 72 -3.84 5.56 -5.50
N TYR A 73 -4.68 4.74 -4.86
CA TYR A 73 -5.88 4.17 -5.45
C TYR A 73 -7.10 4.49 -4.57
N TYR A 74 -8.19 4.86 -5.23
CA TYR A 74 -9.51 5.13 -4.64
C TYR A 74 -10.54 4.13 -5.18
N PRO A 75 -11.68 3.94 -4.50
CA PRO A 75 -12.78 3.13 -5.00
C PRO A 75 -13.25 3.59 -6.38
N ALA A 76 -13.32 2.66 -7.34
CA ALA A 76 -13.66 2.96 -8.73
C ALA A 76 -15.06 3.57 -8.93
N ALA A 77 -15.95 3.44 -7.94
CA ALA A 77 -17.29 4.02 -7.97
C ALA A 77 -17.31 5.53 -7.66
N LEU A 78 -16.21 6.09 -7.13
CA LEU A 78 -16.15 7.51 -6.82
C LEU A 78 -16.02 8.36 -8.09
N SER A 79 -16.74 9.48 -8.10
CA SER A 79 -16.52 10.53 -9.10
C SER A 79 -15.22 11.28 -8.82
N GLY A 80 -14.66 11.93 -9.85
CA GLY A 80 -13.47 12.78 -9.65
C GLY A 80 -13.68 13.89 -8.62
N ALA A 81 -14.89 14.45 -8.52
CA ALA A 81 -15.21 15.45 -7.50
C ALA A 81 -15.24 14.88 -6.08
N ALA A 82 -15.72 13.64 -5.92
CA ALA A 82 -15.71 12.94 -4.64
C ALA A 82 -14.26 12.63 -4.20
N ILE A 83 -13.41 12.17 -5.13
CA ILE A 83 -11.98 11.93 -4.85
C ILE A 83 -11.30 13.23 -4.39
N VAL A 84 -11.55 14.36 -5.07
CA VAL A 84 -11.01 15.67 -4.65
C VAL A 84 -11.50 16.07 -3.26
N ALA A 85 -12.78 15.86 -2.95
CA ALA A 85 -13.33 16.18 -1.64
C ALA A 85 -12.69 15.34 -0.52
N GLU A 86 -12.49 14.04 -0.75
CA GLU A 86 -11.81 13.14 0.19
C GLU A 86 -10.35 13.55 0.40
N MET A 87 -9.61 13.85 -0.69
CA MET A 87 -8.22 14.32 -0.60
C MET A 87 -8.06 15.61 0.22
N LEU A 88 -9.04 16.51 0.18
CA LEU A 88 -9.01 17.78 0.92
C LEU A 88 -9.42 17.63 2.39
N ALA A 89 -10.12 16.55 2.75
CA ALA A 89 -10.56 16.28 4.11
C ALA A 89 -9.57 15.43 4.93
N HIS A 90 -8.52 14.92 4.27
CA HIS A 90 -7.56 13.94 4.81
C HIS A 90 -6.37 14.55 5.54
#